data_AF-X1VJ91-F1
#
_entry.id   AF-X1VJ91-F1
#
_cell.length_a   1.000
_cell.length_b   1.000
_cell.length_c   1.000
_cell.angle_alpha   90.00
_cell.angle_beta   90.00
_cell.angle_gamma   90.00
#
_symmetry.space_group_name_H-M   'P 1'
#
loop_
_entity.id
_entity.type
_entity.pdbx_description
1 polymer ?
#
loop_
_entity_poly.entity_id
_entity_poly.type
_entity_poly.pdbx_seq_one_letter_code
_entity_poly.pdbx_strand_id
1 'polypeptide(L)'
;QIGTITGTDGKYSIEVPDANSVLLFSYVGYITQEVNINGRSVVDVMLEVSIEALEAVIVVAYGVTTKKSFTGSATIVNPESINKIAVTSFEKALVGNIAGVQVSNLTGQPGSGTEIRIRGMGSFSASNEPLYVIDGVPVMAGDMHSSQGGLPVGNVMSTIPSGDIETITVLKDAAASSLYGSRAA
;
A
#
# COMPACT_ATOMS: atom_id res chain seq x y z
N GLN A 1 -16.35 13.23 -32.53
CA GLN A 1 -16.53 12.03 -31.71
C GLN A 1 -17.93 12.09 -31.13
N ILE A 2 -18.76 11.09 -31.41
CA ILE A 2 -20.14 11.03 -30.94
C ILE A 2 -20.16 9.96 -29.83
N GLY A 3 -20.85 10.23 -28.73
CA GLY A 3 -20.88 9.34 -27.58
C GLY A 3 -22.25 9.33 -26.93
N THR A 4 -22.54 8.27 -26.20
CA THR A 4 -23.74 8.11 -25.39
C THR A 4 -23.37 7.39 -24.11
N ILE A 5 -24.22 7.45 -23.09
CA ILE A 5 -24.02 6.77 -21.82
C ILE A 5 -25.04 5.64 -21.74
N THR A 6 -24.60 4.47 -21.29
CA THR A 6 -25.48 3.33 -21.02
C THR A 6 -26.42 3.65 -19.85
N GLY A 7 -27.71 3.39 -20.02
CA GLY A 7 -28.72 3.50 -18.97
C GLY A 7 -28.56 2.44 -17.88
N THR A 8 -29.31 2.60 -16.79
CA THR A 8 -29.30 1.67 -15.64
C THR A 8 -29.81 0.27 -15.98
N ASP A 9 -30.51 0.12 -17.11
CA ASP A 9 -31.00 -1.15 -17.65
C ASP A 9 -30.04 -1.77 -18.69
N GLY A 10 -28.84 -1.20 -18.88
CA GLY A 10 -27.84 -1.68 -19.82
C GLY A 10 -28.07 -1.25 -21.27
N LYS A 11 -29.11 -0.46 -21.57
CA LYS A 11 -29.42 -0.01 -22.93
C LYS A 11 -28.73 1.31 -23.26
N TYR A 12 -28.43 1.49 -24.53
CA TYR A 12 -27.87 2.72 -25.07
C TYR A 12 -28.43 2.98 -26.46
N SER A 13 -28.41 4.24 -26.90
CA SER A 13 -28.77 4.64 -28.26
C SER A 13 -27.81 5.72 -28.73
N ILE A 14 -27.29 5.55 -29.93
CA ILE A 14 -26.34 6.47 -30.55
C ILE A 14 -26.60 6.52 -32.06
N GLU A 15 -26.63 7.71 -32.62
CA GLU A 15 -26.68 7.91 -34.07
C GLU A 15 -25.26 7.94 -34.62
N VAL A 16 -24.95 7.01 -35.52
CA VAL A 16 -23.66 6.90 -36.19
C VAL A 16 -23.77 7.36 -37.64
N PRO A 17 -22.82 8.16 -38.15
CA PRO A 17 -22.89 8.72 -39.50
C PRO A 17 -22.58 7.69 -40.60
N ASP A 18 -21.90 6.59 -40.27
CA ASP A 18 -21.52 5.53 -41.21
C ASP A 18 -21.89 4.15 -40.64
N ALA A 19 -22.46 3.29 -41.49
CA ALA A 19 -22.76 1.89 -41.21
C ALA A 19 -21.52 1.06 -40.86
N ASN A 20 -20.33 1.48 -41.29
CA ASN A 20 -19.04 0.82 -40.98
C ASN A 20 -18.32 1.41 -39.76
N SER A 21 -19.00 2.23 -38.96
CA SER A 21 -18.39 2.82 -37.76
C SER A 21 -18.02 1.73 -36.72
N VAL A 22 -17.03 2.05 -35.91
CA VAL A 22 -16.60 1.23 -34.76
C VAL A 22 -17.17 1.85 -33.49
N LEU A 23 -17.81 1.04 -32.65
CA LEU A 23 -18.24 1.44 -31.32
C LEU A 23 -17.17 1.06 -30.30
N LEU A 24 -16.79 2.03 -29.48
CA LEU A 24 -15.89 1.84 -28.34
C LEU A 24 -16.72 1.75 -27.06
N PHE A 25 -16.65 0.62 -26.37
CA PHE A 25 -17.30 0.39 -25.08
C PHE A 25 -16.26 0.44 -23.97
N SER A 26 -16.46 1.33 -23.00
CA SER A 26 -15.55 1.47 -21.85
C SER A 26 -16.34 1.64 -20.56
N TYR A 27 -15.90 0.97 -19.51
CA TYR A 27 -16.42 1.16 -18.16
C TYR A 27 -15.31 0.92 -17.13
N VAL A 28 -15.38 1.60 -15.99
CA VAL A 28 -14.36 1.47 -14.94
C VAL A 28 -14.34 0.03 -14.41
N GLY A 29 -13.17 -0.60 -14.40
CA GLY A 29 -12.99 -1.98 -13.97
C GLY A 29 -13.25 -3.03 -15.07
N TYR A 30 -13.42 -2.61 -16.32
CA TYR A 30 -13.64 -3.49 -17.47
C TYR A 30 -12.66 -3.19 -18.60
N ILE A 31 -12.36 -4.19 -19.42
CA ILE A 31 -11.52 -4.05 -20.60
C ILE A 31 -12.31 -3.29 -21.66
N THR A 32 -11.72 -2.22 -22.19
CA THR A 32 -12.29 -1.46 -23.31
C THR A 32 -12.40 -2.37 -24.54
N GLN A 33 -13.60 -2.45 -25.13
CA GLN A 33 -13.86 -3.28 -26.30
C GLN A 33 -14.28 -2.42 -27.50
N GLU A 34 -13.67 -2.70 -28.65
CA GLU A 34 -14.04 -2.12 -29.94
C GLU A 34 -14.88 -3.12 -30.74
N VAL A 35 -16.05 -2.68 -31.19
CA VAL A 35 -16.97 -3.53 -31.97
C VAL A 35 -17.41 -2.81 -33.23
N ASN A 36 -17.14 -3.43 -34.37
CA ASN A 36 -17.59 -2.94 -35.67
C ASN A 36 -19.10 -3.12 -35.82
N ILE A 37 -19.80 -2.07 -36.22
CA ILE A 37 -21.26 -2.10 -36.39
C ILE A 37 -21.65 -2.95 -37.60
N ASN A 38 -20.92 -2.84 -38.71
CA ASN A 38 -21.16 -3.56 -39.97
C ASN A 38 -22.63 -3.47 -40.44
N GLY A 39 -23.25 -2.28 -40.32
CA GLY A 39 -24.64 -2.00 -40.70
C GLY A 39 -25.71 -2.53 -39.75
N ARG A 40 -25.34 -3.08 -38.59
CA ARG A 40 -26.31 -3.53 -37.57
C ARG A 40 -26.89 -2.35 -36.79
N SER A 41 -28.20 -2.37 -36.57
CA SER A 41 -28.88 -1.40 -35.69
C SER A 41 -28.86 -1.80 -34.21
N VAL A 42 -28.57 -3.07 -33.91
CA VAL A 42 -28.48 -3.62 -32.55
C VAL A 42 -27.13 -4.29 -32.39
N VAL A 43 -26.39 -3.86 -31.36
CA VAL A 43 -25.07 -4.40 -31.02
C VAL A 43 -25.05 -4.68 -29.52
N ASP A 44 -25.10 -5.95 -29.16
CA ASP A 44 -24.96 -6.41 -27.77
C ASP A 44 -23.49 -6.74 -27.49
N VAL A 45 -22.96 -6.22 -26.39
CA VAL A 45 -21.57 -6.42 -25.96
C VAL A 45 -21.55 -6.76 -24.49
N MET A 46 -20.84 -7.85 -24.14
CA MET A 46 -20.56 -8.19 -22.76
C MET A 46 -19.12 -7.80 -22.45
N LEU A 47 -18.97 -6.79 -21.59
CA LEU A 47 -17.65 -6.34 -21.17
C LEU A 47 -16.98 -7.38 -20.29
N GLU A 48 -15.72 -7.65 -20.58
CA GLU A 48 -14.86 -8.48 -19.74
C GLU A 48 -14.30 -7.64 -18.60
N VAL A 49 -14.29 -8.21 -17.39
CA VAL A 49 -13.71 -7.54 -16.21
C VAL A 49 -12.22 -7.34 -16.46
N SER A 50 -11.74 -6.11 -16.28
CA SER A 50 -10.32 -5.82 -16.28
C SER A 50 -9.73 -6.33 -14.98
N ILE A 51 -9.00 -7.44 -15.05
CA ILE A 51 -8.18 -7.95 -13.94
C ILE A 51 -6.84 -7.20 -13.92
N GLU A 52 -6.84 -5.91 -14.27
CA GLU A 52 -5.74 -5.04 -13.88
C GLU A 52 -5.75 -4.99 -12.35
N ALA A 53 -4.90 -5.82 -11.76
CA ALA A 53 -4.52 -5.70 -10.38
C ALA A 53 -4.10 -4.25 -10.17
N LEU A 54 -4.92 -3.48 -9.44
CA LEU A 54 -4.60 -2.13 -8.97
C LEU A 54 -3.10 -2.09 -8.70
N GLU A 55 -2.35 -1.35 -9.53
CA GLU A 55 -0.89 -1.35 -9.42
C GLU A 55 -0.57 -0.81 -8.04
N ALA A 56 -0.22 -1.72 -7.13
CA ALA A 56 -0.02 -1.36 -5.76
C ALA A 56 1.20 -0.43 -5.72
N VAL A 57 0.93 0.83 -5.39
CA VAL A 57 1.94 1.87 -5.35
C VAL A 57 2.75 1.69 -4.07
N ILE A 58 4.05 1.65 -4.22
CA ILE A 58 5.03 1.66 -3.14
C ILE A 58 5.50 3.10 -2.96
N VAL A 59 5.47 3.58 -1.72
CA VAL A 59 6.08 4.85 -1.35
C VAL A 59 7.55 4.60 -0.99
N VAL A 60 8.46 5.27 -1.69
CA VAL A 60 9.91 5.26 -1.43
C VAL A 60 10.42 6.68 -1.18
N ALA A 61 11.67 6.79 -0.70
CA ALA A 61 12.29 8.05 -0.25
C ALA A 61 12.17 9.25 -1.20
N TYR A 62 12.11 9.01 -2.52
CA TYR A 62 12.10 10.06 -3.54
C TYR A 62 10.86 10.02 -4.45
N GLY A 63 9.79 9.33 -4.06
CA GLY A 63 8.54 9.32 -4.81
C GLY A 63 7.75 8.00 -4.71
N VAL A 64 6.83 7.83 -5.65
CA VAL A 64 5.98 6.65 -5.80
C VAL A 64 6.50 5.76 -6.92
N THR A 65 6.61 4.45 -6.66
CA THR A 65 6.98 3.45 -7.67
C THR A 65 5.98 2.29 -7.63
N THR A 66 5.76 1.59 -8.73
CA THR A 66 4.85 0.44 -8.69
C THR A 66 5.57 -0.75 -8.06
N LYS A 67 4.82 -1.62 -7.37
CA LYS A 67 5.37 -2.88 -6.85
C LYS A 67 6.07 -3.73 -7.92
N LYS A 68 5.64 -3.59 -9.17
CA LYS A 68 6.19 -4.31 -10.32
C LYS A 68 7.54 -3.76 -10.79
N SER A 69 7.77 -2.45 -10.68
CA SER A 69 9.04 -1.82 -11.08
C SER A 69 10.10 -1.82 -9.98
N PHE A 70 9.72 -2.11 -8.73
CA PHE A 70 10.65 -2.16 -7.62
C PHE A 70 11.48 -3.46 -7.64
N THR A 71 12.80 -3.33 -7.78
CA THR A 71 13.74 -4.46 -7.89
C THR A 71 14.14 -5.09 -6.55
N GLY A 72 13.67 -4.54 -5.42
CA GLY A 72 13.92 -5.07 -4.07
C GLY A 72 12.73 -5.77 -3.44
N SER A 73 12.94 -6.42 -2.30
CA SER A 73 11.87 -6.99 -1.49
C SER A 73 11.15 -5.92 -0.69
N ALA A 74 9.97 -5.55 -1.17
CA ALA A 74 9.02 -4.69 -0.45
C ALA A 74 7.72 -5.45 -0.17
N THR A 75 7.09 -5.15 0.97
CA THR A 75 5.74 -5.63 1.28
C THR A 75 4.87 -4.44 1.63
N ILE A 76 3.75 -4.32 0.92
CA ILE A 76 2.72 -3.32 1.20
C ILE A 76 1.72 -3.99 2.14
N VAL A 77 1.41 -3.32 3.25
CA VAL A 77 0.33 -3.71 4.15
C VAL A 77 -0.83 -2.77 3.95
N ASN A 78 -1.97 -3.35 3.59
CA ASN A 78 -3.20 -2.60 3.42
C ASN A 78 -3.75 -2.15 4.78
N PRO A 79 -4.28 -0.93 4.88
CA PRO A 79 -4.76 -0.36 6.14
C PRO A 79 -5.95 -1.14 6.71
N GLU A 80 -6.76 -1.76 5.86
CA GLU A 80 -7.85 -2.64 6.31
C GLU A 80 -7.37 -3.83 7.14
N SER A 81 -6.20 -4.40 6.81
CA SER A 81 -5.63 -5.52 7.56
C SER A 81 -5.17 -5.08 8.94
N ILE A 82 -4.78 -3.82 9.08
CA ILE A 82 -4.32 -3.21 10.33
C ILE A 82 -5.53 -2.82 11.18
N ASN A 83 -6.53 -2.15 10.59
CA ASN A 83 -7.73 -1.68 11.28
C ASN A 83 -8.66 -2.82 11.74
N LYS A 84 -8.54 -4.02 11.17
CA LYS A 84 -9.25 -5.23 11.65
C LYS A 84 -8.71 -5.76 12.97
N ILE A 85 -7.49 -5.37 13.37
CA ILE A 85 -6.86 -5.83 14.60
C ILE A 85 -6.97 -4.72 15.64
N ALA A 86 -7.65 -5.02 16.76
CA ALA A 86 -7.75 -4.10 17.88
C ALA A 86 -6.42 -4.04 18.65
N VAL A 87 -5.46 -3.27 18.12
CA VAL A 87 -4.16 -3.03 18.73
C VAL A 87 -3.99 -1.58 19.16
N THR A 88 -3.13 -1.38 20.15
CA THR A 88 -2.79 -0.07 20.73
C THR A 88 -1.79 0.73 19.89
N SER A 89 -1.14 0.10 18.92
CA SER A 89 -0.26 0.74 17.93
C SER A 89 -0.28 -0.06 16.63
N PHE A 90 -0.07 0.60 15.49
CA PHE A 90 -0.04 -0.06 14.18
C PHE A 90 1.07 -1.11 14.09
N GLU A 91 2.18 -0.92 14.81
CA GLU A 91 3.31 -1.85 14.87
C GLU A 91 2.89 -3.24 15.33
N LYS A 92 2.02 -3.32 16.35
CA LYS A 92 1.48 -4.59 16.84
C LYS A 92 0.59 -5.27 15.82
N ALA A 93 -0.08 -4.52 14.94
CA ALA A 93 -0.85 -5.07 13.84
C ALA A 93 0.03 -5.61 12.70
N LEU A 94 1.32 -5.28 12.65
CA LEU A 94 2.24 -5.86 11.66
C LEU A 94 2.60 -7.33 11.98
N VAL A 95 2.39 -7.76 13.23
CA VAL A 95 2.63 -9.15 13.67
C VAL A 95 1.84 -10.12 12.79
N GLY A 96 2.55 -11.04 12.13
CA GLY A 96 1.94 -12.09 11.31
C GLY A 96 1.37 -11.61 9.96
N ASN A 97 1.22 -10.30 9.75
CA ASN A 97 0.77 -9.74 8.47
C ASN A 97 1.91 -9.57 7.45
N ILE A 98 3.17 -9.54 7.91
CA ILE A 98 4.34 -9.45 7.04
C ILE A 98 5.29 -10.62 7.29
N ALA A 99 5.54 -11.41 6.24
CA ALA A 99 6.55 -12.45 6.28
C ALA A 99 7.95 -11.87 6.50
N GLY A 100 8.65 -12.40 7.51
CA GLY A 100 10.00 -11.99 7.90
C GLY A 100 10.05 -10.76 8.81
N VAL A 101 8.91 -10.26 9.29
CA VAL A 101 8.87 -9.23 10.34
C VAL A 101 8.49 -9.89 11.66
N GLN A 102 9.29 -9.65 12.68
CA GLN A 102 9.05 -10.07 14.05
C GLN A 102 8.81 -8.81 14.87
N VAL A 103 7.77 -8.79 15.69
CA VAL A 103 7.52 -7.72 16.65
C VAL A 103 7.48 -8.34 18.03
N SER A 104 8.29 -7.81 18.94
CA SER A 104 8.36 -8.24 20.33
C SER A 104 7.92 -7.09 21.23
N ASN A 105 6.96 -7.35 22.11
CA ASN A 105 6.57 -6.36 23.10
C ASN A 105 7.57 -6.38 24.26
N LEU A 106 8.17 -5.24 24.57
CA LEU A 106 9.07 -5.09 25.72
C LEU A 106 8.31 -5.22 27.05
N THR A 107 7.04 -4.79 27.08
CA THR A 107 6.17 -4.89 28.26
C THR A 107 4.71 -5.16 27.87
N GLY A 108 3.86 -5.52 28.85
CA GLY A 108 2.42 -5.64 28.68
C GLY A 108 1.64 -4.32 28.76
N GLN A 109 2.31 -3.19 28.96
CA GLN A 109 1.66 -1.89 29.13
C GLN A 109 1.17 -1.34 27.79
N PRO A 110 -0.09 -0.86 27.69
CA PRO A 110 -0.56 -0.08 26.55
C PRO A 110 0.34 1.14 26.28
N GLY A 111 0.74 1.35 25.03
CA GLY A 111 1.62 2.47 24.64
C GLY A 111 3.13 2.25 24.90
N SER A 112 3.54 1.11 25.48
CA SER A 112 4.97 0.81 25.60
C SER A 112 5.62 0.53 24.24
N GLY A 113 6.92 0.78 24.14
CA GLY A 113 7.75 0.40 22.99
C GLY A 113 7.55 -1.06 22.57
N THR A 114 7.62 -1.27 21.26
CA THR A 114 7.70 -2.59 20.64
C THR A 114 8.96 -2.68 19.81
N GLU A 115 9.72 -3.75 19.99
CA GLU A 115 10.91 -4.01 19.20
C GLU A 115 10.48 -4.70 17.89
N ILE A 116 10.71 -4.05 16.75
CA ILE A 116 10.52 -4.66 15.43
C ILE A 116 11.85 -5.16 14.91
N ARG A 117 11.87 -6.36 14.32
CA ARG A 117 13.01 -6.93 13.61
C ARG A 117 12.59 -7.39 12.23
N ILE A 118 13.35 -6.99 11.22
CA ILE A 118 13.11 -7.35 9.82
C ILE A 118 14.20 -8.32 9.39
N ARG A 119 13.82 -9.55 9.03
CA ARG A 119 14.72 -10.66 8.65
C ARG A 119 15.78 -11.04 9.69
N GLY A 120 15.44 -10.92 10.97
CA GLY A 120 16.30 -11.37 12.07
C GLY A 120 17.27 -10.30 12.58
N MET A 121 18.42 -10.73 13.11
CA MET A 121 19.43 -9.83 13.68
C MET A 121 20.41 -9.37 12.60
N GLY A 122 20.40 -8.08 12.28
CA GLY A 122 21.33 -7.46 11.30
C GLY A 122 22.72 -7.19 11.87
N SER A 123 22.82 -6.98 13.19
CA SER A 123 24.09 -6.75 13.88
C SER A 123 24.14 -7.47 15.22
N PHE A 124 25.35 -7.87 15.62
CA PHE A 124 25.64 -8.41 16.95
C PHE A 124 25.99 -7.31 17.97
N SER A 125 26.32 -6.10 17.51
CA SER A 125 26.82 -4.99 18.36
C SER A 125 26.11 -3.65 18.15
N ALA A 126 25.28 -3.51 17.11
CA ALA A 126 24.48 -2.31 16.85
C ALA A 126 22.99 -2.56 17.16
N SER A 127 22.20 -1.49 17.33
CA SER A 127 20.74 -1.60 17.43
C SER A 127 20.19 -2.22 16.14
N ASN A 128 19.26 -3.17 16.29
CA ASN A 128 18.61 -3.87 15.17
C ASN A 128 17.19 -3.34 14.91
N GLU A 129 16.83 -2.19 15.47
CA GLU A 129 15.56 -1.52 15.20
C GLU A 129 15.55 -0.93 13.78
N PRO A 130 14.46 -1.11 13.03
CA PRO A 130 14.35 -0.56 11.69
C PRO A 130 14.24 0.97 11.71
N LEU A 131 14.68 1.60 10.62
CA LEU A 131 14.38 3.01 10.38
C LEU A 131 12.91 3.17 9.99
N TYR A 132 12.19 4.00 10.72
CA TYR A 132 10.82 4.36 10.39
C TYR A 132 10.84 5.65 9.55
N VAL A 133 9.95 5.74 8.58
CA VAL A 133 9.81 6.93 7.73
C VAL A 133 8.34 7.26 7.61
N ILE A 134 7.97 8.46 8.05
CA ILE A 134 6.59 8.97 8.02
C ILE A 134 6.59 10.14 7.05
N ASP A 135 5.78 10.06 5.99
CA ASP A 135 5.66 11.10 4.97
C ASP A 135 7.01 11.57 4.40
N GLY A 136 7.96 10.63 4.24
CA GLY A 136 9.31 10.90 3.73
C GLY A 136 10.30 11.42 4.79
N VAL A 137 9.86 11.67 6.03
CA VAL A 137 10.71 12.11 7.13
C VAL A 137 11.17 10.91 7.96
N PRO A 138 12.50 10.65 8.05
CA PRO A 138 13.02 9.56 8.86
C PRO A 138 12.84 9.89 10.34
N VAL A 139 12.18 8.97 11.04
CA VAL A 139 11.98 9.00 12.49
C VAL A 139 12.66 7.77 13.08
N MET A 140 13.47 7.99 14.12
CA MET A 140 13.99 6.86 14.89
C MET A 140 12.88 6.44 15.83
N ALA A 141 12.49 5.15 15.80
CA ALA A 141 11.80 4.60 16.96
C ALA A 141 12.80 4.65 18.10
N GLY A 142 12.58 5.59 18.99
CA GLY A 142 13.15 5.54 20.31
C GLY A 142 11.98 5.36 21.25
N ASP A 143 12.14 4.47 22.22
CA ASP A 143 11.59 4.75 23.53
C ASP A 143 11.94 6.21 23.84
N MET A 144 10.95 7.07 24.10
CA MET A 144 11.20 8.40 24.64
C MET A 144 11.86 8.21 26.01
N HIS A 145 13.19 8.06 26.00
CA HIS A 145 13.98 7.96 27.19
C HIS A 145 14.07 9.38 27.73
N SER A 146 13.17 9.73 28.66
CA SER A 146 13.41 10.88 29.52
C SER A 146 14.82 10.70 30.10
N SER A 147 15.69 11.67 29.90
CA SER A 147 17.10 11.69 30.27
C SER A 147 17.36 11.64 31.80
N GLN A 148 16.44 11.08 32.57
CA GLN A 148 16.44 11.11 34.03
C GLN A 148 15.68 9.90 34.62
N GLY A 149 16.21 8.69 34.46
CA GLY A 149 15.91 7.54 35.31
C GLY A 149 14.43 7.11 35.45
N GLY A 150 13.56 7.56 34.55
CA GLY A 150 12.13 7.24 34.51
C GLY A 150 11.82 6.16 33.49
N LEU A 151 10.77 5.36 33.77
CA LEU A 151 10.20 4.36 32.87
C LEU A 151 10.08 4.93 31.43
N PRO A 152 10.41 4.16 30.37
CA PRO A 152 10.34 4.63 28.99
C PRO A 152 8.95 5.21 28.69
N VAL A 153 8.89 6.51 28.37
CA VAL A 153 7.66 7.28 28.27
C VAL A 153 7.12 7.22 26.84
N GLY A 154 6.76 6.03 26.42
CA GLY A 154 5.98 5.81 25.20
C GLY A 154 6.79 5.73 23.90
N ASN A 155 6.16 5.05 22.93
CA ASN A 155 6.62 4.93 21.56
C ASN A 155 6.02 6.07 20.72
N VAL A 156 6.83 6.83 19.99
CA VAL A 156 6.33 7.85 19.03
C VAL A 156 5.40 7.20 17.99
N MET A 157 5.60 5.92 17.68
CA MET A 157 4.74 5.17 16.77
C MET A 157 3.37 4.82 17.39
N SER A 158 3.25 4.85 18.72
CA SER A 158 1.96 4.67 19.41
C SER A 158 1.08 5.93 19.39
N THR A 159 1.64 7.09 19.04
CA THR A 159 0.86 8.35 18.94
C THR A 159 0.20 8.53 17.58
N ILE A 160 0.48 7.64 16.60
CA ILE A 160 -0.09 7.68 15.26
C ILE A 160 -1.33 6.80 15.24
N PRO A 161 -2.55 7.36 15.05
CA PRO A 161 -3.76 6.57 14.92
C PRO A 161 -3.69 5.67 13.68
N SER A 162 -4.06 4.40 13.82
CA SER A 162 -4.06 3.46 12.67
C SER A 162 -5.06 3.86 11.57
N GLY A 163 -6.11 4.59 11.93
CA GLY A 163 -7.09 5.13 10.99
C GLY A 163 -6.55 6.22 10.07
N ASP A 164 -5.45 6.89 10.47
CA ASP A 164 -4.81 7.96 9.69
C ASP A 164 -3.72 7.41 8.75
N ILE A 165 -3.49 6.09 8.77
CA ILE A 165 -2.49 5.43 7.93
C ILE A 165 -3.14 4.97 6.63
N GLU A 166 -2.72 5.56 5.52
CA GLU A 166 -3.19 5.13 4.18
C GLU A 166 -2.50 3.86 3.70
N THR A 167 -1.17 3.76 3.86
CA THR A 167 -0.42 2.57 3.45
C THR A 167 0.83 2.40 4.29
N ILE A 168 1.23 1.14 4.54
CA ILE A 168 2.53 0.83 5.16
C ILE A 168 3.35 0.05 4.16
N THR A 169 4.51 0.61 3.80
CA THR A 169 5.51 -0.10 3.01
C THR A 169 6.64 -0.56 3.92
N VAL A 170 6.90 -1.86 3.92
CA VAL A 170 8.07 -2.43 4.59
C VAL A 170 9.10 -2.87 3.56
N LEU A 171 10.26 -2.23 3.62
CA LEU A 171 11.43 -2.49 2.79
C LEU A 171 12.34 -3.49 3.52
N LYS A 172 12.61 -4.65 2.90
CA LYS A 172 13.29 -5.80 3.57
C LYS A 172 14.69 -6.11 3.03
N ASP A 173 15.13 -5.44 1.97
CA ASP A 173 16.42 -5.67 1.31
C ASP A 173 17.36 -4.48 1.40
N ALA A 174 18.67 -4.77 1.35
CA ALA A 174 19.75 -3.79 1.31
C ALA A 174 19.63 -2.78 0.15
N ALA A 175 19.07 -3.20 -0.99
CA ALA A 175 18.83 -2.32 -2.14
C ALA A 175 17.73 -1.28 -1.88
N ALA A 176 16.83 -1.57 -0.94
CA ALA A 176 15.74 -0.70 -0.54
C ALA A 176 16.16 0.26 0.59
N SER A 177 17.01 -0.22 1.51
CA SER A 177 17.57 0.59 2.59
C SER A 177 18.71 1.50 2.14
N SER A 178 19.42 1.19 1.05
CA SER A 178 20.48 2.04 0.48
C SER A 178 20.00 3.47 0.14
N LEU A 179 18.71 3.65 -0.14
CA LEU A 179 18.09 4.96 -0.36
C LEU A 179 18.14 5.89 0.87
N TYR A 180 18.17 5.31 2.08
CA TYR A 180 18.28 6.03 3.35
C TYR A 180 19.68 5.92 3.98
N GLY A 181 20.62 5.27 3.29
CA GLY A 181 22.03 5.18 3.68
C GLY A 181 22.28 4.33 4.94
N SER A 182 23.39 4.62 5.65
CA SER A 182 23.82 3.87 6.84
C SER A 182 22.83 3.86 8.01
N ARG A 183 21.80 4.70 7.96
CA ARG A 183 20.74 4.78 8.99
C ARG A 183 19.69 3.66 8.85
N ALA A 184 19.72 2.91 7.74
CA ALA A 184 18.80 1.81 7.45
C ALA A 184 19.54 0.45 7.28
N ALA A 185 20.81 0.38 7.70
CA ALA A 185 21.67 -0.80 7.60
C ALA A 185 21.70 -1.61 8.89
#